data_AF-A0A0G0LZW7-F1
#
_entry.id   AF-A0A0G0LZW7-F1
#
_cell.length_a   1.000
_cell.length_b   1.000
_cell.length_c   1.000
_cell.angle_alpha   90.00
_cell.angle_beta   90.00
_cell.angle_gamma   90.00
#
_symmetry.space_group_name_H-M   'P 1'
#
loop_
_entity.id
_entity.type
_entity.pdbx_description
1 polymer ?
#
loop_
_entity_poly.entity_id
_entity_poly.type
_entity_poly.pdbx_seq_one_letter_code
_entity_poly.pdbx_strand_id
1 'polypeptide(L)'
;MNITLKDIQQYIVDNIQFEVNSESSDPPKATIKVTVPGVFSVKGFMLKESKFEHKKLGDFVWIQPTSVRKADGKFMEVFWFEDKKLWDIVERKIYDAFLKVTNKNNE
;
A
#
# COMPACT_ATOMS: atom_id res chain seq x y z
N MET A 1 -31.52 7.93 0.77
CA MET A 1 -30.38 7.98 -0.17
C MET A 1 -29.81 6.57 -0.24
N ASN A 2 -29.76 5.96 -1.42
CA ASN A 2 -29.23 4.59 -1.57
C ASN A 2 -27.75 4.69 -1.96
N ILE A 3 -26.87 4.26 -1.07
CA ILE A 3 -25.43 4.16 -1.32
C ILE A 3 -25.16 2.78 -1.92
N THR A 4 -24.44 2.73 -3.04
CA THR A 4 -24.05 1.47 -3.70
C THR A 4 -22.63 1.07 -3.32
N LEU A 5 -22.26 -0.19 -3.59
CA LEU A 5 -20.87 -0.65 -3.43
C LEU A 5 -19.89 0.19 -4.26
N LYS A 6 -20.30 0.59 -5.48
CA LYS A 6 -19.48 1.41 -6.36
C LYS A 6 -19.21 2.79 -5.76
N ASP A 7 -20.19 3.38 -5.08
CA ASP A 7 -20.02 4.67 -4.40
C ASP A 7 -19.02 4.55 -3.24
N ILE A 8 -19.04 3.44 -2.49
CA ILE A 8 -18.09 3.17 -1.41
C ILE A 8 -16.68 2.97 -1.98
N GLN A 9 -16.54 2.18 -3.05
CA GLN A 9 -15.26 1.95 -3.71
C GLN A 9 -14.68 3.26 -4.25
N GLN A 10 -15.50 4.10 -4.88
CA GLN A 10 -15.09 5.41 -5.37
C GLN A 10 -14.66 6.32 -4.23
N TYR A 11 -15.41 6.35 -3.12
CA TYR A 11 -15.04 7.11 -1.92
C TYR A 11 -13.68 6.67 -1.37
N ILE A 12 -13.42 5.36 -1.29
CA ILE A 12 -12.12 4.81 -0.88
C ILE A 12 -11.03 5.32 -1.82
N VAL A 13 -11.21 5.19 -3.14
CA VAL A 13 -10.22 5.66 -4.12
C VAL A 13 -9.94 7.15 -3.95
N ASP A 14 -10.96 7.97 -3.78
CA ASP A 14 -10.82 9.43 -3.74
C ASP A 14 -10.21 9.94 -2.44
N ASN A 15 -10.42 9.23 -1.32
CA ASN A 15 -10.06 9.71 0.02
C ASN A 15 -8.93 8.91 0.67
N ILE A 16 -8.35 7.92 -0.02
CA ILE A 16 -7.21 7.18 0.51
C ILE A 16 -5.98 8.08 0.65
N GLN A 17 -5.40 8.04 1.84
CA GLN A 17 -4.25 8.82 2.25
C GLN A 17 -3.10 7.88 2.63
N PHE A 18 -1.88 8.32 2.35
CA PHE A 18 -0.65 7.57 2.60
C PHE A 18 0.29 8.41 3.44
N GLU A 19 0.78 7.81 4.52
CA GLU A 19 1.89 8.33 5.32
C GLU A 19 3.06 7.38 5.08
N VAL A 20 4.10 7.87 4.41
CA VAL A 20 5.25 7.08 3.97
C VAL A 20 6.47 7.49 4.80
N ASN A 21 7.07 6.52 5.47
CA ASN A 21 8.32 6.69 6.19
C ASN A 21 9.41 5.93 5.42
N SER A 22 10.32 6.65 4.78
CA SER A 22 11.46 6.07 4.06
C SER A 22 12.51 5.59 5.05
N GLU A 23 13.00 4.36 4.87
CA GLU A 23 14.09 3.80 5.65
C GLU A 23 15.37 3.88 4.82
N SER A 24 16.45 4.40 5.43
CA SER A 24 17.69 4.73 4.72
C SER A 24 18.74 3.62 4.70
N SER A 25 18.58 2.55 5.51
CA SER A 25 19.68 1.61 5.77
C SER A 25 19.35 0.13 5.71
N ASP A 26 18.07 -0.29 5.66
CA ASP A 26 17.71 -1.71 5.59
C ASP A 26 16.35 -1.94 4.90
N PRO A 27 16.09 -3.14 4.32
CA PRO A 27 14.75 -3.52 3.89
C PRO A 27 13.79 -3.51 5.09
N PRO A 28 12.61 -2.89 4.97
CA PRO A 28 11.99 -2.36 3.75
C PRO A 28 12.45 -0.92 3.40
N LYS A 29 12.50 -0.57 2.10
CA LYS A 29 12.78 0.81 1.62
C LYS A 29 11.87 1.86 2.24
N ALA A 30 10.62 1.48 2.53
CA ALA A 30 9.70 2.33 3.26
C ALA A 30 8.66 1.50 4.00
N THR A 31 8.16 2.07 5.09
CA THR A 31 6.90 1.64 5.71
C THR A 31 5.79 2.62 5.33
N ILE A 32 4.60 2.09 5.08
CA ILE A 32 3.44 2.86 4.67
C ILE A 32 2.29 2.61 5.64
N LYS A 33 1.62 3.69 6.03
CA LYS A 33 0.30 3.66 6.65
C LYS A 33 -0.72 4.14 5.63
N VAL A 34 -1.78 3.35 5.47
CA VAL A 34 -2.90 3.61 4.58
C VAL A 34 -4.10 4.00 5.42
N THR A 35 -4.74 5.14 5.11
CA THR A 35 -5.91 5.62 5.85
C THR A 35 -6.99 6.07 4.88
N VAL A 36 -8.23 5.64 5.12
CA VAL A 36 -9.42 6.24 4.52
C VAL A 36 -10.23 6.84 5.67
N PRO A 37 -10.31 8.18 5.77
CA PRO A 37 -10.98 8.85 6.88
C PRO A 37 -12.41 8.33 7.09
N GLY A 38 -12.74 7.99 8.35
CA GLY A 38 -14.07 7.46 8.70
C GLY A 38 -14.33 6.01 8.27
N VAL A 39 -13.38 5.32 7.64
CA VAL A 39 -13.54 3.93 7.18
C VAL A 39 -12.51 3.00 7.83
N PHE A 40 -11.22 3.22 7.60
CA PHE A 40 -10.16 2.40 8.20
C PHE A 40 -8.80 3.12 8.26
N SER A 41 -7.91 2.63 9.12
CA SER A 41 -6.49 2.98 9.11
C SER A 41 -5.67 1.71 9.37
N VAL A 42 -4.72 1.41 8.48
CA VAL A 42 -3.86 0.24 8.57
C VAL A 42 -2.41 0.67 8.43
N LYS A 43 -1.58 0.23 9.37
CA LYS A 43 -0.13 0.46 9.41
C LYS A 43 0.60 -0.82 9.05
N GLY A 44 1.81 -0.69 8.51
CA GLY A 44 2.72 -1.83 8.33
C GLY A 44 2.73 -2.38 6.91
N PHE A 45 2.25 -1.61 5.93
CA PHE A 45 2.61 -1.89 4.54
C PHE A 45 4.11 -1.65 4.38
N MET A 46 4.76 -2.47 3.57
CA MET A 46 6.19 -2.37 3.32
C MET A 46 6.44 -2.26 1.83
N LEU A 47 7.32 -1.35 1.43
CA LEU A 47 7.89 -1.33 0.09
C LEU A 47 9.28 -1.93 0.15
N LYS A 48 9.51 -3.01 -0.59
CA LYS A 48 10.76 -3.77 -0.61
C LYS A 48 11.37 -3.75 -2.01
N GLU A 49 12.67 -3.97 -2.08
CA GLU A 49 13.29 -4.34 -3.35
C GLU A 49 12.84 -5.73 -3.78
N SER A 50 12.64 -5.88 -5.07
CA SER A 50 12.28 -7.13 -5.72
C SER A 50 13.34 -7.51 -6.74
N LYS A 51 13.61 -8.81 -6.89
CA LYS A 51 14.42 -9.32 -8.00
C LYS A 51 13.63 -9.40 -9.31
N PHE A 52 12.31 -9.24 -9.24
CA PHE A 52 11.39 -9.31 -10.36
C PHE A 52 10.74 -7.94 -10.57
N GLU A 53 10.67 -7.52 -11.83
CA GLU A 53 9.97 -6.31 -12.22
C GLU A 53 8.49 -6.41 -11.86
N HIS A 54 7.98 -5.36 -11.23
CA HIS A 54 6.59 -5.25 -10.90
C HIS A 54 5.77 -5.00 -12.17
N LYS A 55 4.95 -5.98 -12.56
CA LYS A 55 4.19 -6.01 -13.83
C LYS A 55 3.41 -4.74 -14.17
N LYS A 56 3.00 -3.96 -13.17
CA LYS A 56 2.16 -2.75 -13.32
C LYS A 56 2.89 -1.44 -13.06
N LEU A 57 4.04 -1.48 -12.41
CA LEU A 57 4.77 -0.29 -11.98
C LEU A 57 6.04 -0.06 -12.80
N GLY A 58 6.55 -1.09 -13.48
CA GLY A 58 7.76 -1.00 -14.29
C GLY A 58 9.03 -0.80 -13.46
N ASP A 59 9.00 -1.21 -12.19
CA ASP A 59 10.11 -1.06 -11.24
C ASP A 59 10.32 -2.35 -10.44
N PHE A 60 11.52 -2.54 -9.92
CA PHE A 60 11.96 -3.70 -9.16
C PHE A 60 11.60 -3.56 -7.69
N VAL A 61 10.30 -3.38 -7.43
CA VAL A 61 9.74 -3.19 -6.10
C VAL A 61 8.65 -4.21 -5.81
N TRP A 62 8.47 -4.51 -4.52
CA TRP A 62 7.36 -5.30 -4.04
C TRP A 62 6.66 -4.55 -2.91
N ILE A 63 5.36 -4.27 -3.12
CA ILE A 63 4.50 -3.72 -2.09
C ILE A 63 3.90 -4.90 -1.33
N GLN A 64 4.36 -5.08 -0.09
CA GLN A 64 3.88 -6.13 0.79
C GLN A 64 2.78 -5.57 1.70
N PRO A 65 1.55 -6.13 1.66
CA PRO A 65 0.50 -5.79 2.60
C PRO A 65 0.91 -6.12 4.04
N THR A 66 0.22 -5.53 5.00
CA THR A 66 0.40 -5.88 6.41
C THR A 66 0.08 -7.36 6.63
N SER A 67 0.93 -8.04 7.38
CA SER A 67 0.75 -9.45 7.73
C SER A 67 1.09 -9.70 9.19
N VAL A 68 0.50 -10.75 9.77
CA VAL A 68 0.77 -11.20 11.14
C VAL A 68 1.30 -12.62 11.13
N ARG A 69 2.20 -12.91 12.07
CA ARG A 69 2.69 -14.26 12.29
C ARG A 69 1.70 -15.03 13.16
N LYS A 70 1.21 -16.16 12.65
CA LYS A 70 0.36 -17.08 13.38
C LYS A 70 1.18 -17.92 14.37
N ALA A 71 0.48 -18.58 15.30
CA ALA A 71 1.09 -19.51 16.26
C ALA A 71 1.83 -20.69 15.59
N ASP A 72 1.40 -21.11 14.40
CA ASP A 72 2.07 -22.15 13.59
C ASP A 72 3.33 -21.65 12.85
N GLY A 73 3.70 -20.38 13.07
CA GLY A 73 4.86 -19.75 12.45
C GLY A 73 4.63 -19.21 11.04
N LYS A 74 3.47 -19.47 10.41
CA LYS A 74 3.13 -18.96 9.07
C LYS A 74 2.68 -17.50 9.14
N PHE A 75 2.85 -16.77 8.04
CA PHE A 75 2.33 -15.41 7.89
C PHE A 75 0.95 -15.42 7.24
N MET A 76 0.07 -14.52 7.69
CA MET A 76 -1.22 -14.25 7.08
C MET A 76 -1.35 -12.77 6.83
N GLU A 77 -1.73 -12.40 5.61
CA GLU A 77 -2.09 -11.03 5.28
C GLU A 77 -3.35 -10.64 6.06
N VAL A 78 -3.32 -9.47 6.67
CA VAL A 78 -4.44 -8.94 7.46
C VAL A 78 -5.24 -7.90 6.70
N PHE A 79 -4.77 -7.50 5.51
CA PHE A 79 -5.42 -6.51 4.69
C PHE A 79 -5.29 -6.86 3.21
N TRP A 80 -6.43 -6.90 2.53
CA TRP A 80 -6.54 -7.04 1.09
C TRP A 80 -7.85 -6.38 0.63
N PHE A 81 -7.91 -5.98 -0.64
CA PHE A 81 -9.16 -5.65 -1.30
C PHE A 81 -9.63 -6.86 -2.12
N GLU A 82 -10.88 -7.26 -1.97
CA GLU A 82 -11.45 -8.39 -2.74
C GLU A 82 -11.52 -8.05 -4.23
N ASP A 83 -11.85 -6.80 -4.57
CA ASP A 83 -11.79 -6.29 -5.93
C ASP A 83 -10.33 -6.04 -6.34
N LYS A 84 -9.82 -6.89 -7.22
CA LYS A 84 -8.47 -6.79 -7.78
C LYS A 84 -8.21 -5.45 -8.47
N LYS A 85 -9.21 -4.84 -9.11
CA LYS A 85 -9.02 -3.54 -9.77
C LYS A 85 -8.83 -2.43 -8.74
N LEU A 86 -9.57 -2.50 -7.63
CA LEU A 86 -9.38 -1.57 -6.51
C LEU A 86 -7.99 -1.76 -5.89
N TRP A 87 -7.56 -3.01 -5.69
CA TRP A 87 -6.21 -3.31 -5.22
C TRP A 87 -5.14 -2.67 -6.11
N ASP A 88 -5.26 -2.84 -7.43
CA ASP A 88 -4.31 -2.28 -8.40
C ASP A 88 -4.20 -0.76 -8.34
N ILE A 89 -5.34 -0.08 -8.17
CA ILE A 89 -5.40 1.38 -8.02
C ILE A 89 -4.68 1.79 -6.72
N VAL A 90 -4.94 1.08 -5.63
CA VAL A 90 -4.31 1.39 -4.33
C VAL A 90 -2.81 1.12 -4.38
N GLU A 91 -2.38 0.00 -4.96
CA GLU A 91 -0.98 -0.36 -5.14
C GLU A 91 -0.22 0.72 -5.96
N ARG A 92 -0.83 1.20 -7.04
CA ARG A 92 -0.28 2.31 -7.83
C ARG A 92 -0.16 3.59 -7.01
N LYS A 93 -1.19 3.95 -6.23
CA LYS A 93 -1.16 5.15 -5.39
C LYS A 93 -0.15 5.07 -4.25
N ILE A 94 0.06 3.89 -3.66
CA ILE A 94 1.13 3.64 -2.67
C ILE A 94 2.49 3.92 -3.30
N TYR A 95 2.73 3.38 -4.49
CA TYR A 95 4.00 3.57 -5.21
C TYR A 95 4.24 5.04 -5.57
N ASP A 96 3.23 5.73 -6.10
CA ASP A 96 3.31 7.15 -6.43
C ASP A 96 3.60 8.01 -5.19
N ALA A 97 3.00 7.66 -4.04
CA ALA A 97 3.28 8.33 -2.76
C ALA A 97 4.73 8.12 -2.30
N PHE A 98 5.26 6.91 -2.46
CA PHE A 98 6.67 6.61 -2.17
C PHE A 98 7.62 7.43 -3.05
N LEU A 99 7.42 7.44 -4.37
CA LEU A 99 8.26 8.20 -5.29
C LEU A 99 8.31 9.70 -4.95
N LYS A 100 7.17 10.28 -4.53
CA LYS A 100 7.11 11.69 -4.10
C LYS A 100 7.97 11.98 -2.87
N VAL A 101 8.07 11.05 -1.93
CA VAL A 101 8.90 11.22 -0.74
C VAL A 101 10.38 11.02 -1.10
N THR A 102 10.69 10.00 -1.88
CA THR A 102 12.08 9.70 -2.27
C THR A 102 12.68 10.79 -3.15
N ASN A 103 11.93 11.31 -4.14
CA ASN A 103 12.44 12.38 -5.01
C ASN A 103 12.67 13.69 -4.24
N LYS A 104 11.81 14.03 -3.28
CA LYS A 104 12.00 15.21 -2.42
C LYS A 104 13.22 15.12 -1.52
N ASN A 105 13.67 13.93 -1.16
CA ASN A 105 14.86 13.73 -0.34
C ASN A 105 16.17 13.79 -1.16
N ASN A 106 16.07 13.78 -2.50
CA ASN A 106 17.20 13.82 -3.43
C ASN A 106 17.38 15.20 -4.12
N GLU A 107 16.53 16.17 -3.80
CA GLU A 107 16.66 17.60 -4.18
C GLU A 107 17.28 18.41 -3.04
#